data_AF-A0A7S2I6J0-F1
#
_entry.id   AF-A0A7S2I6J0-F1
#
_cell.length_a   1.000
_cell.length_b   1.000
_cell.length_c   1.000
_cell.angle_alpha   90.00
_cell.angle_beta   90.00
_cell.angle_gamma   90.00
#
_symmetry.space_group_name_H-M   'P 1'
#
loop_
_entity.id
_entity.type
_entity.pdbx_description
1 polymer ?
#
loop_
_entity_poly.entity_id
_entity_poly.type
_entity_poly.pdbx_seq_one_letter_code
_entity_poly.pdbx_strand_id
1 'polypeptide(L)'
;ITGTIPDELQNMESLMFVDISHQRNDGGTGLRGSLPSFKKQTGLRLLDLSFNSLTGKIPDDFLASTNPSFFEFADLSSNQITGELPPILARLDNVFLEDNRITGIHPDICDPSRGSIYQAYGCNAVLCPPKKYNPLGRQESDSNECVECTTAVYYGVTSCGVNDGSGGGTGQNPTPPPLPEIVDGDAINERQALMKFYTTCGGYAWNKDANWGNQEVSICNWFGIRCNGNEETVESINLGANNIVGTPPTELFGLRNLKSLSLYSNPLTGFNFEGIEKAINLKELLLDATGIQSINGIDKATNLEIVNLRFNRISGTFPEDFSRLRKLKSLTISYNAFGGLLPYFIQDLTNLETLILSNNNFQGPLDGITFPSSIKIIDLSNNDLSGTIPRNFLEGVPTDSLLDLDLSDNVFQGTIPSFLAKFDDMNLLLRNNFIKGIDEEICQKEKWNGGDVGRYGCNGLLCPPNRYSKDGRQSSSRSNCEWCPDAPFYGATVCASLEGSGATSHSSLLLSFLTTLLSISLGLLLSANFVWR
;
A
#
# COMPACT_ATOMS: atom_id res chain seq x y z
N ILE A 1 -4.24 19.26 -0.74
CA ILE A 1 -4.58 19.29 -2.19
C ILE A 1 -6.04 19.71 -2.34
N THR A 2 -6.37 20.52 -3.35
CA THR A 2 -7.74 20.95 -3.65
C THR A 2 -8.02 20.82 -5.15
N GLY A 3 -9.29 20.69 -5.55
CA GLY A 3 -9.68 20.53 -6.96
C GLY A 3 -10.42 19.21 -7.18
N THR A 4 -10.47 18.72 -8.41
CA THR A 4 -11.07 17.43 -8.77
C THR A 4 -10.02 16.35 -8.94
N ILE A 5 -10.39 15.09 -8.72
CA ILE A 5 -9.54 13.96 -9.12
C ILE A 5 -9.46 13.95 -10.65
N PRO A 6 -8.26 13.99 -11.27
CA PRO A 6 -8.14 14.04 -12.73
C PRO A 6 -8.64 12.75 -13.40
N ASP A 7 -9.30 12.87 -14.55
CA ASP A 7 -9.78 11.71 -15.32
C ASP A 7 -8.62 10.85 -15.87
N GLU A 8 -7.44 11.44 -16.02
CA GLU A 8 -6.22 10.75 -16.43
C GLU A 8 -5.86 9.62 -15.46
N LEU A 9 -6.19 9.75 -14.18
CA LEU A 9 -5.95 8.71 -13.16
C LEU A 9 -6.65 7.40 -13.54
N GLN A 10 -7.81 7.47 -14.20
CA GLN A 10 -8.54 6.28 -14.68
C GLN A 10 -7.81 5.54 -15.80
N ASN A 11 -6.88 6.19 -16.50
CA ASN A 11 -6.10 5.60 -17.58
C ASN A 11 -4.73 5.06 -17.11
N MET A 12 -4.38 5.27 -15.85
CA MET A 12 -3.12 4.75 -15.29
C MET A 12 -3.33 3.30 -14.84
N GLU A 13 -3.24 2.34 -15.76
CA GLU A 13 -3.59 0.94 -15.50
C GLU A 13 -2.67 0.26 -14.45
N SER A 14 -1.45 0.77 -14.29
CA SER A 14 -0.46 0.29 -13.32
C SER A 14 -0.62 0.85 -11.90
N LEU A 15 -1.69 1.61 -11.58
CA LEU A 15 -1.88 2.09 -10.21
C LEU A 15 -2.12 0.92 -9.26
N MET A 16 -1.24 0.82 -8.26
CA MET A 16 -1.34 -0.20 -7.21
C MET A 16 -1.82 0.36 -5.87
N PHE A 17 -1.47 1.61 -5.57
CA PHE A 17 -1.84 2.27 -4.31
C PHE A 17 -2.16 3.73 -4.58
N VAL A 18 -3.30 4.18 -4.08
CA VAL A 18 -3.73 5.57 -4.15
C VAL A 18 -4.13 6.00 -2.76
N ASP A 19 -3.34 6.88 -2.15
CA ASP A 19 -3.71 7.56 -0.91
C ASP A 19 -3.70 9.07 -1.18
N ILE A 20 -4.89 9.66 -1.15
CA ILE A 20 -5.10 11.10 -1.28
C ILE A 20 -6.15 11.55 -0.23
N SER A 21 -6.12 10.93 0.95
CA SER A 21 -7.08 11.18 2.02
C SER A 21 -6.75 12.46 2.82
N HIS A 22 -7.62 12.82 3.77
CA HIS A 22 -7.38 13.89 4.77
C HIS A 22 -7.12 15.30 4.24
N GLN A 23 -7.46 15.58 2.99
CA GLN A 23 -7.22 16.89 2.39
C GLN A 23 -8.11 18.02 2.97
N ARG A 24 -9.09 17.68 3.82
CA ARG A 24 -9.93 18.62 4.58
C ARG A 24 -9.39 18.95 5.99
N ASN A 25 -8.50 18.15 6.56
CA ASN A 25 -8.10 18.30 7.97
C ASN A 25 -7.03 19.38 8.22
N ASP A 26 -6.28 19.80 7.19
CA ASP A 26 -5.23 20.83 7.30
C ASP A 26 -5.71 22.25 6.91
N GLY A 27 -6.98 22.57 7.18
CA GLY A 27 -7.61 23.83 6.76
C GLY A 27 -7.91 23.90 5.25
N GLY A 28 -7.68 22.82 4.51
CA GLY A 28 -8.03 22.67 3.10
C GLY A 28 -9.51 22.40 2.90
N THR A 29 -10.03 22.69 1.70
CA THR A 29 -11.43 22.38 1.35
C THR A 29 -11.65 20.93 0.92
N GLY A 30 -10.59 20.11 0.89
CA GLY A 30 -10.57 18.77 0.30
C GLY A 30 -10.69 18.74 -1.24
N LEU A 31 -10.53 17.55 -1.80
CA LEU A 31 -10.89 17.25 -3.19
C LEU A 31 -12.40 17.23 -3.38
N ARG A 32 -12.88 17.62 -4.55
CA ARG A 32 -14.29 17.75 -4.93
C ARG A 32 -14.55 17.01 -6.24
N GLY A 33 -15.80 17.01 -6.71
CA GLY A 33 -16.19 16.36 -7.96
C GLY A 33 -16.58 14.90 -7.74
N SER A 34 -16.80 14.18 -8.84
CA SER A 34 -17.22 12.78 -8.83
C SER A 34 -16.08 11.80 -8.63
N LEU A 35 -16.38 10.65 -8.03
CA LEU A 35 -15.44 9.54 -7.87
C LEU A 35 -15.14 8.90 -9.25
N PRO A 36 -13.85 8.74 -9.63
CA PRO A 36 -13.46 7.96 -10.80
C PRO A 36 -13.77 6.47 -10.62
N SER A 37 -13.96 5.70 -11.71
CA SER A 37 -14.34 4.28 -11.57
C SER A 37 -13.19 3.36 -11.17
N PHE A 38 -11.95 3.70 -11.51
CA PHE A 38 -10.80 2.81 -11.33
C PHE A 38 -10.97 1.41 -11.96
N LYS A 39 -11.75 1.32 -13.05
CA LYS A 39 -12.10 0.03 -13.69
C LYS A 39 -11.00 -0.61 -14.52
N LYS A 40 -9.88 0.09 -14.73
CA LYS A 40 -8.77 -0.40 -15.56
C LYS A 40 -7.59 -0.88 -14.72
N GLN A 41 -7.55 -0.50 -13.45
CA GLN A 41 -6.43 -0.77 -12.56
C GLN A 41 -6.55 -2.19 -12.02
N THR A 42 -6.06 -3.17 -12.77
CA THR A 42 -6.09 -4.59 -12.38
C THR A 42 -5.23 -4.85 -11.15
N GLY A 43 -4.16 -4.06 -10.97
CA GLY A 43 -3.21 -4.15 -9.87
C GLY A 43 -3.53 -3.27 -8.66
N LEU A 44 -4.64 -2.51 -8.64
CA LEU A 44 -4.97 -1.65 -7.51
C LEU A 44 -5.25 -2.50 -6.26
N ARG A 45 -4.63 -2.11 -5.15
CA ARG A 45 -4.69 -2.83 -3.88
C ARG A 45 -5.25 -1.95 -2.77
N LEU A 46 -4.85 -0.68 -2.73
CA LEU A 46 -5.27 0.29 -1.72
C LEU A 46 -5.81 1.54 -2.41
N LEU A 47 -6.98 1.99 -1.96
CA LEU A 47 -7.57 3.26 -2.35
C LEU A 47 -8.10 4.02 -1.14
N ASP A 48 -7.34 4.98 -0.63
CA ASP A 48 -7.79 5.88 0.43
C ASP A 48 -8.07 7.28 -0.14
N LEU A 49 -9.35 7.64 -0.14
CA LEU A 49 -9.86 8.96 -0.53
C LEU A 49 -10.69 9.58 0.60
N SER A 50 -10.55 9.07 1.83
CA SER A 50 -11.32 9.51 2.98
C SER A 50 -11.07 10.99 3.32
N PHE A 51 -11.98 11.61 4.07
CA PHE A 51 -11.84 13.01 4.53
C PHE A 51 -11.60 14.04 3.41
N ASN A 52 -12.34 13.88 2.32
CA ASN A 52 -12.39 14.82 1.21
C ASN A 52 -13.78 15.49 1.13
N SER A 53 -14.12 16.05 -0.02
CA SER A 53 -15.45 16.60 -0.35
C SER A 53 -15.95 16.03 -1.68
N LEU A 54 -15.66 14.75 -1.94
CA LEU A 54 -16.11 14.03 -3.14
C LEU A 54 -17.63 13.89 -3.14
N THR A 55 -18.24 13.97 -4.31
CA THR A 55 -19.69 14.05 -4.53
C THR A 55 -20.12 13.04 -5.61
N GLY A 56 -21.41 13.01 -5.94
CA GLY A 56 -21.93 12.13 -6.99
C GLY A 56 -22.10 10.69 -6.49
N LYS A 57 -22.42 9.77 -7.41
CA LYS A 57 -22.59 8.35 -7.10
C LYS A 57 -21.27 7.60 -7.24
N ILE A 58 -21.14 6.47 -6.54
CA ILE A 58 -20.12 5.48 -6.87
C ILE A 58 -20.44 4.91 -8.26
N PRO A 59 -19.50 4.91 -9.21
CA PRO A 59 -19.74 4.35 -10.55
C PRO A 59 -20.13 2.87 -10.52
N ASP A 60 -21.01 2.42 -11.44
CA ASP A 60 -21.45 1.02 -11.51
C ASP A 60 -20.32 0.05 -11.83
N ASP A 61 -19.26 0.53 -12.48
CA ASP A 61 -18.03 -0.21 -12.81
C ASP A 61 -16.87 0.09 -11.85
N PHE A 62 -17.17 0.62 -10.65
CA PHE A 62 -16.16 0.97 -9.66
C PHE A 62 -15.33 -0.25 -9.24
N LEU A 63 -14.00 -0.14 -9.38
CA LEU A 63 -13.02 -1.19 -9.09
C LEU A 63 -13.31 -2.53 -9.80
N ALA A 64 -13.99 -2.50 -10.96
CA ALA A 64 -14.44 -3.74 -11.62
C ALA A 64 -13.30 -4.68 -12.06
N SER A 65 -12.10 -4.14 -12.28
CA SER A 65 -10.91 -4.92 -12.65
C SER A 65 -10.06 -5.40 -11.48
N THR A 66 -10.27 -4.89 -10.26
CA THR A 66 -9.40 -5.24 -9.14
C THR A 66 -9.61 -6.69 -8.72
N ASN A 67 -8.53 -7.38 -8.35
CA ASN A 67 -8.66 -8.73 -7.86
C ASN A 67 -8.97 -8.74 -6.36
N PRO A 68 -10.13 -9.27 -5.92
CA PRO A 68 -10.48 -9.30 -4.51
C PRO A 68 -9.49 -10.08 -3.64
N SER A 69 -8.74 -11.04 -4.20
CA SER A 69 -7.80 -11.86 -3.42
C SER A 69 -6.58 -11.12 -2.89
N PHE A 70 -6.27 -9.95 -3.46
CA PHE A 70 -5.14 -9.13 -3.03
C PHE A 70 -5.48 -7.64 -2.85
N PHE A 71 -6.75 -7.28 -3.02
CA PHE A 71 -7.27 -5.95 -2.70
C PHE A 71 -7.28 -5.79 -1.18
N GLU A 72 -6.55 -4.81 -0.69
CA GLU A 72 -6.34 -4.54 0.73
C GLU A 72 -7.59 -3.82 1.28
N PHE A 73 -7.86 -2.60 0.82
CA PHE A 73 -9.07 -1.86 1.17
C PHE A 73 -9.35 -0.66 0.26
N ALA A 74 -10.59 -0.18 0.32
CA ALA A 74 -10.98 1.15 -0.15
C ALA A 74 -11.58 1.95 0.99
N ASP A 75 -11.01 3.10 1.35
CA ASP A 75 -11.60 4.02 2.31
C ASP A 75 -12.14 5.26 1.58
N LEU A 76 -13.47 5.36 1.54
CA LEU A 76 -14.21 6.47 0.94
C LEU A 76 -14.99 7.24 2.02
N SER A 77 -14.71 6.99 3.30
CA SER A 77 -15.44 7.57 4.43
C SER A 77 -15.30 9.09 4.50
N SER A 78 -16.21 9.74 5.21
CA SER A 78 -16.14 11.19 5.49
C SER A 78 -16.08 12.07 4.23
N ASN A 79 -16.95 11.79 3.25
CA ASN A 79 -17.10 12.52 1.99
C ASN A 79 -18.54 13.05 1.82
N GLN A 80 -18.95 13.39 0.59
CA GLN A 80 -20.32 13.79 0.24
C GLN A 80 -20.90 12.88 -0.87
N ILE A 81 -20.45 11.62 -0.95
CA ILE A 81 -20.89 10.64 -1.95
C ILE A 81 -22.36 10.31 -1.71
N THR A 82 -23.13 10.20 -2.79
CA THR A 82 -24.60 10.08 -2.81
C THR A 82 -25.06 8.83 -3.52
N GLY A 83 -26.37 8.55 -3.45
CA GLY A 83 -27.00 7.50 -4.25
C GLY A 83 -27.01 6.14 -3.58
N GLU A 84 -27.46 5.14 -4.35
CA GLU A 84 -27.46 3.74 -3.95
C GLU A 84 -26.09 3.12 -4.22
N LEU A 85 -25.58 2.31 -3.29
CA LEU A 85 -24.33 1.56 -3.47
C LEU A 85 -24.49 0.50 -4.59
N PRO A 86 -23.59 0.44 -5.59
CA PRO A 86 -23.74 -0.46 -6.73
C PRO A 86 -23.39 -1.92 -6.37
N PRO A 87 -24.04 -2.92 -7.00
CA PRO A 87 -23.85 -4.35 -6.70
C PRO A 87 -22.40 -4.83 -6.87
N ILE A 88 -21.60 -4.16 -7.71
CA ILE A 88 -20.19 -4.52 -7.93
C ILE A 88 -19.37 -4.53 -6.64
N LEU A 89 -19.76 -3.75 -5.62
CA LEU A 89 -19.10 -3.70 -4.32
C LEU A 89 -19.25 -5.01 -3.52
N ALA A 90 -20.20 -5.88 -3.87
CA ALA A 90 -20.39 -7.16 -3.20
C ALA A 90 -19.18 -8.11 -3.33
N ARG A 91 -18.26 -7.83 -4.25
CA ARG A 91 -17.02 -8.60 -4.41
C ARG A 91 -15.90 -8.21 -3.42
N LEU A 92 -16.06 -7.10 -2.69
CA LEU A 92 -15.04 -6.55 -1.80
C LEU A 92 -15.55 -6.54 -0.36
N ASP A 93 -14.68 -6.93 0.58
CA ASP A 93 -15.04 -7.01 2.00
C ASP A 93 -14.54 -5.81 2.83
N ASN A 94 -13.58 -5.05 2.31
CA ASN A 94 -12.93 -3.93 3.01
C ASN A 94 -13.19 -2.60 2.30
N VAL A 95 -14.45 -2.14 2.30
CA VAL A 95 -14.84 -0.84 1.74
C VAL A 95 -15.50 0.01 2.82
N PHE A 96 -14.83 1.09 3.23
CA PHE A 96 -15.31 2.02 4.26
C PHE A 96 -16.06 3.18 3.61
N LEU A 97 -17.27 3.47 4.10
CA LEU A 97 -18.25 4.33 3.41
C LEU A 97 -19.03 5.25 4.36
N GLU A 98 -18.78 5.15 5.66
CA GLU A 98 -19.46 5.93 6.70
C GLU A 98 -19.28 7.44 6.51
N ASP A 99 -20.21 8.21 7.07
CA ASP A 99 -20.26 9.67 6.97
C ASP A 99 -20.23 10.21 5.53
N ASN A 100 -21.08 9.63 4.69
CA ASN A 100 -21.41 10.10 3.36
C ASN A 100 -22.89 10.53 3.27
N ARG A 101 -23.39 10.75 2.05
CA ARG A 101 -24.80 11.05 1.75
C ARG A 101 -25.50 9.88 1.03
N ILE A 102 -25.14 8.65 1.39
CA ILE A 102 -25.66 7.42 0.79
C ILE A 102 -27.15 7.27 1.08
N THR A 103 -27.92 6.97 0.03
CA THR A 103 -29.40 6.90 0.08
C THR A 103 -29.95 5.48 -0.06
N GLY A 104 -29.11 4.50 -0.37
CA GLY A 104 -29.53 3.10 -0.51
C GLY A 104 -28.35 2.13 -0.57
N ILE A 105 -28.63 0.85 -0.33
CA ILE A 105 -27.68 -0.26 -0.42
C ILE A 105 -28.31 -1.31 -1.32
N HIS A 106 -27.63 -1.69 -2.41
CA HIS A 106 -28.13 -2.74 -3.27
C HIS A 106 -28.16 -4.10 -2.54
N PRO A 107 -29.21 -4.94 -2.69
CA PRO A 107 -29.38 -6.19 -1.95
C PRO A 107 -28.19 -7.16 -2.01
N ASP A 108 -27.54 -7.29 -3.17
CA ASP A 108 -26.38 -8.18 -3.35
C ASP A 108 -25.22 -7.86 -2.38
N ILE A 109 -25.10 -6.60 -1.94
CA ILE A 109 -24.05 -6.19 -1.01
C ILE A 109 -24.32 -6.77 0.39
N CYS A 110 -25.57 -7.00 0.75
CA CYS A 110 -25.92 -7.57 2.05
C CYS A 110 -26.46 -9.01 1.98
N ASP A 111 -26.09 -9.74 0.92
CA ASP A 111 -26.45 -11.14 0.76
C ASP A 111 -25.85 -12.02 1.89
N PRO A 112 -26.68 -12.81 2.60
CA PRO A 112 -26.23 -13.67 3.70
C PRO A 112 -25.14 -14.69 3.33
N SER A 113 -25.04 -15.08 2.07
CA SER A 113 -24.01 -16.02 1.58
C SER A 113 -22.60 -15.43 1.57
N ARG A 114 -22.47 -14.10 1.69
CA ARG A 114 -21.17 -13.41 1.73
C ARG A 114 -20.42 -13.62 3.04
N GLY A 115 -21.09 -14.00 4.12
CA GLY A 115 -20.42 -14.24 5.41
C GLY A 115 -21.35 -14.15 6.61
N SER A 116 -20.86 -14.67 7.74
CA SER A 116 -21.61 -14.75 9.00
C SER A 116 -22.14 -13.40 9.48
N ILE A 117 -21.41 -12.31 9.24
CA ILE A 117 -21.83 -10.95 9.64
C ILE A 117 -23.07 -10.48 8.86
N TYR A 118 -23.15 -10.78 7.56
CA TYR A 118 -24.31 -10.44 6.73
C TYR A 118 -25.49 -11.38 7.01
N GLN A 119 -25.20 -12.63 7.39
CA GLN A 119 -26.22 -13.56 7.87
C GLN A 119 -26.85 -13.08 9.20
N ALA A 120 -26.06 -12.49 10.09
CA ALA A 120 -26.52 -12.00 11.38
C ALA A 120 -27.24 -10.63 11.27
N TYR A 121 -26.67 -9.68 10.52
CA TYR A 121 -27.08 -8.27 10.57
C TYR A 121 -27.56 -7.70 9.23
N GLY A 122 -27.53 -8.50 8.16
CA GLY A 122 -27.97 -8.07 6.82
C GLY A 122 -27.31 -6.76 6.39
N CYS A 123 -28.11 -5.84 5.87
CA CYS A 123 -27.63 -4.55 5.38
C CYS A 123 -27.11 -3.62 6.49
N ASN A 124 -27.44 -3.86 7.77
CA ASN A 124 -26.86 -3.08 8.87
C ASN A 124 -25.36 -3.34 9.00
N ALA A 125 -24.86 -4.52 8.59
CA ALA A 125 -23.42 -4.82 8.54
C ALA A 125 -22.66 -3.99 7.52
N VAL A 126 -23.36 -3.46 6.51
CA VAL A 126 -22.77 -2.57 5.51
C VAL A 126 -22.78 -1.14 6.04
N LEU A 127 -23.98 -0.59 6.27
CA LEU A 127 -24.18 0.72 6.88
C LEU A 127 -25.51 0.75 7.63
N CYS A 128 -25.54 1.40 8.79
CA CYS A 128 -26.77 1.66 9.53
C CYS A 128 -27.79 2.42 8.67
N PRO A 129 -29.08 2.06 8.72
CA PRO A 129 -30.10 2.67 7.87
C PRO A 129 -30.43 4.10 8.32
N PRO A 130 -31.10 4.90 7.46
CA PRO A 130 -31.60 6.20 7.83
C PRO A 130 -32.46 6.15 9.09
N LYS A 131 -32.42 7.23 9.86
CA LYS A 131 -32.96 7.37 11.22
C LYS A 131 -32.27 6.50 12.25
N LYS A 132 -31.19 5.81 11.89
CA LYS A 132 -30.36 5.08 12.82
C LYS A 132 -28.91 5.48 12.67
N TYR A 133 -28.15 5.30 13.72
CA TYR A 133 -26.72 5.54 13.74
C TYR A 133 -26.07 4.56 14.71
N ASN A 134 -24.77 4.39 14.55
CA ASN A 134 -23.91 3.97 15.65
C ASN A 134 -22.51 4.54 15.40
N PRO A 135 -21.59 4.52 16.38
CA PRO A 135 -20.27 5.11 16.22
C PRO A 135 -19.39 4.56 15.09
N LEU A 136 -19.70 3.38 14.55
CA LEU A 136 -18.99 2.76 13.43
C LEU A 136 -19.68 3.03 12.08
N GLY A 137 -20.87 3.63 12.09
CA GLY A 137 -21.75 3.75 10.93
C GLY A 137 -22.35 2.42 10.46
N ARG A 138 -22.09 1.28 11.12
CA ARG A 138 -22.53 -0.07 10.74
C ARG A 138 -22.55 -1.01 11.94
N GLN A 139 -23.37 -2.05 11.90
CA GLN A 139 -23.53 -3.03 12.97
C GLN A 139 -22.63 -4.25 12.72
N GLU A 140 -21.76 -4.55 13.67
CA GLU A 140 -20.85 -5.71 13.61
C GLU A 140 -21.11 -6.75 14.72
N SER A 141 -21.93 -6.42 15.72
CA SER A 141 -22.31 -7.26 16.84
C SER A 141 -23.70 -6.87 17.39
N ASP A 142 -24.20 -7.65 18.34
CA ASP A 142 -25.41 -7.29 19.11
C ASP A 142 -25.13 -6.12 20.06
N SER A 143 -23.86 -5.86 20.37
CA SER A 143 -23.44 -4.77 21.25
C SER A 143 -23.36 -3.41 20.57
N ASN A 144 -23.25 -3.34 19.22
CA ASN A 144 -23.26 -2.08 18.44
C ASN A 144 -24.47 -1.96 17.51
N GLU A 145 -25.67 -2.32 17.97
CA GLU A 145 -26.89 -2.14 17.18
C GLU A 145 -27.01 -0.73 16.60
N CYS A 146 -27.56 -0.64 15.39
CA CYS A 146 -27.97 0.64 14.84
C CYS A 146 -29.14 1.18 15.67
N VAL A 147 -28.86 2.19 16.51
CA VAL A 147 -29.82 2.80 17.42
C VAL A 147 -30.49 4.01 16.79
N GLU A 148 -31.67 4.38 17.28
CA GLU A 148 -32.44 5.50 16.75
C GLU A 148 -31.68 6.83 16.80
N CYS A 149 -31.73 7.55 15.69
CA CYS A 149 -31.20 8.89 15.49
C CYS A 149 -32.04 9.63 14.47
N THR A 150 -33.00 10.42 14.91
CA THR A 150 -33.97 11.10 14.03
C THR A 150 -33.33 12.10 13.07
N THR A 151 -32.11 12.59 13.37
CA THR A 151 -31.34 13.49 12.50
C THR A 151 -30.50 12.75 11.46
N ALA A 152 -30.33 11.44 11.56
CA ALA A 152 -29.58 10.65 10.58
C ALA A 152 -30.41 10.48 9.30
N VAL A 153 -30.14 11.32 8.29
CA VAL A 153 -30.88 11.29 7.02
C VAL A 153 -30.33 10.21 6.07
N TYR A 154 -29.06 9.89 6.18
CA TYR A 154 -28.33 9.01 5.26
C TYR A 154 -27.95 7.70 5.93
N TYR A 155 -27.60 6.71 5.11
CA TYR A 155 -26.97 5.50 5.61
C TYR A 155 -25.58 5.81 6.18
N GLY A 156 -25.18 5.10 7.23
CA GLY A 156 -23.80 5.12 7.67
C GLY A 156 -23.39 6.28 8.57
N VAL A 157 -24.34 6.92 9.25
CA VAL A 157 -24.06 8.05 10.14
C VAL A 157 -23.33 7.55 11.39
N THR A 158 -22.20 8.19 11.73
CA THR A 158 -21.38 7.80 12.89
C THR A 158 -21.72 8.58 14.16
N SER A 159 -22.40 9.71 14.05
CA SER A 159 -22.77 10.57 15.19
C SER A 159 -24.19 11.09 15.07
N CYS A 160 -24.94 11.06 16.17
CA CYS A 160 -26.28 11.60 16.22
C CYS A 160 -26.28 13.01 16.82
N GLY A 161 -26.64 14.00 16.01
CA GLY A 161 -26.70 15.39 16.46
C GLY A 161 -27.84 15.63 17.45
N VAL A 162 -27.49 15.97 18.69
CA VAL A 162 -28.31 16.88 19.49
C VAL A 162 -27.93 18.29 19.03
N ASN A 163 -28.91 19.15 18.72
CA ASN A 163 -28.63 20.58 18.64
C ASN A 163 -28.04 21.02 19.99
N ASP A 164 -26.74 21.23 20.08
CA ASP A 164 -26.21 22.14 21.08
C ASP A 164 -25.03 22.94 20.53
N GLY A 165 -25.12 24.25 20.72
CA GLY A 165 -24.07 25.21 20.41
C GLY A 165 -22.96 25.18 21.45
N SER A 166 -22.44 24.02 21.80
CA SER A 166 -21.27 23.89 22.67
C SER A 166 -20.47 22.63 22.31
N GLY A 167 -19.17 22.82 22.14
CA GLY A 167 -18.26 21.79 21.61
C GLY A 167 -16.84 22.31 21.31
N GLY A 168 -16.62 23.62 21.41
CA GLY A 168 -15.37 24.13 21.98
C GLY A 168 -15.33 23.74 23.47
N GLY A 169 -14.99 22.48 23.74
CA GLY A 169 -14.78 21.99 25.10
C GLY A 169 -13.45 22.48 25.65
N THR A 170 -13.40 23.73 26.11
CA THR A 170 -12.47 24.09 27.20
C THR A 170 -13.03 23.52 28.50
N GLY A 171 -12.93 22.20 28.66
CA GLY A 171 -13.30 21.46 29.85
C GLY A 171 -12.04 20.89 30.51
N GLN A 172 -11.87 21.14 31.80
CA GLN A 172 -10.72 20.77 32.61
C GLN A 172 -10.31 19.30 32.43
N ASN A 173 -9.00 19.06 32.34
CA ASN A 173 -8.36 17.74 32.30
C ASN A 173 -8.95 16.77 33.34
N PRO A 174 -9.71 15.74 32.92
CA PRO A 174 -9.90 14.57 33.75
C PRO A 174 -8.58 13.80 33.78
N THR A 175 -8.11 13.45 34.97
CA THR A 175 -7.00 12.50 35.13
C THR A 175 -7.30 11.19 34.42
N PRO A 176 -6.31 10.52 33.81
CA PRO A 176 -6.51 9.20 33.19
C PRO A 176 -7.16 8.25 34.19
N PRO A 177 -8.18 7.46 33.80
CA PRO A 177 -8.70 6.41 34.67
C PRO A 177 -7.54 5.49 35.07
N PRO A 178 -7.45 5.08 36.35
CA PRO A 178 -6.37 4.21 36.81
C PRO A 178 -6.36 2.92 35.99
N LEU A 179 -5.15 2.50 35.58
CA LEU A 179 -4.94 1.20 34.94
C LEU A 179 -5.46 0.10 35.88
N PRO A 180 -6.32 -0.84 35.43
CA PRO A 180 -6.71 -1.96 36.26
C PRO A 180 -5.48 -2.86 36.50
N GLU A 181 -5.34 -3.39 37.72
CA GLU A 181 -4.24 -4.28 38.08
C GLU A 181 -4.23 -5.56 37.21
N ILE A 182 -3.02 -6.00 36.86
CA ILE A 182 -2.77 -7.24 36.12
C ILE A 182 -3.03 -8.41 37.06
N VAL A 183 -4.09 -9.18 36.81
CA VAL A 183 -4.30 -10.48 37.44
C VAL A 183 -3.58 -11.51 36.59
N ASP A 184 -2.52 -12.08 37.15
CA ASP A 184 -1.69 -13.11 36.51
C ASP A 184 -2.50 -14.41 36.33
N GLY A 185 -2.59 -14.93 35.10
CA GLY A 185 -3.32 -16.16 34.77
C GLY A 185 -3.89 -16.23 33.35
N ASP A 186 -3.02 -16.52 32.38
CA ASP A 186 -3.27 -17.15 31.05
C ASP A 186 -4.26 -16.57 30.01
N ALA A 187 -4.98 -15.48 30.28
CA ALA A 187 -5.71 -14.74 29.24
C ALA A 187 -5.38 -13.24 29.29
N ILE A 188 -4.84 -12.69 28.19
CA ILE A 188 -4.76 -11.23 28.04
C ILE A 188 -6.19 -10.70 28.04
N ASN A 189 -6.48 -9.80 28.97
CA ASN A 189 -7.69 -9.03 28.94
C ASN A 189 -7.56 -8.03 27.78
N GLU A 190 -8.29 -8.29 26.68
CA GLU A 190 -8.19 -7.48 25.45
C GLU A 190 -8.48 -6.00 25.73
N ARG A 191 -9.45 -5.70 26.61
CA ARG A 191 -9.73 -4.33 27.05
C ARG A 191 -8.53 -3.70 27.74
N GLN A 192 -7.81 -4.43 28.60
CA GLN A 192 -6.61 -3.88 29.24
C GLN A 192 -5.51 -3.58 28.20
N ALA A 193 -5.30 -4.46 27.23
CA ALA A 193 -4.33 -4.23 26.15
C ALA A 193 -4.70 -3.00 25.32
N LEU A 194 -5.97 -2.87 24.93
CA LEU A 194 -6.46 -1.71 24.17
C LEU A 194 -6.44 -0.42 25.01
N MET A 195 -6.82 -0.46 26.29
CA MET A 195 -6.71 0.71 27.19
C MET A 195 -5.26 1.14 27.38
N LYS A 196 -4.34 0.18 27.50
CA LYS A 196 -2.91 0.49 27.53
C LYS A 196 -2.50 1.18 26.24
N PHE A 197 -2.91 0.65 25.08
CA PHE A 197 -2.61 1.27 23.80
C PHE A 197 -3.13 2.71 23.71
N TYR A 198 -4.40 2.93 24.06
CA TYR A 198 -5.02 4.26 24.09
C TYR A 198 -4.24 5.24 24.98
N THR A 199 -3.89 4.82 26.20
CA THR A 199 -3.23 5.70 27.16
C THR A 199 -1.76 5.96 26.82
N THR A 200 -1.02 4.97 26.32
CA THR A 200 0.41 5.13 25.96
C THR A 200 0.61 5.85 24.64
N CYS A 201 -0.39 5.84 23.76
CA CYS A 201 -0.28 6.38 22.41
C CYS A 201 -1.07 7.67 22.18
N GLY A 202 -1.34 8.43 23.23
CA GLY A 202 -1.92 9.76 23.13
C GLY A 202 -3.40 9.77 22.74
N GLY A 203 -4.17 8.77 23.19
CA GLY A 203 -5.56 8.52 22.83
C GLY A 203 -6.49 9.74 22.82
N TYR A 204 -6.33 10.64 23.78
CA TYR A 204 -7.12 11.87 23.90
C TYR A 204 -6.89 12.89 22.77
N ALA A 205 -5.83 12.71 21.98
CA ALA A 205 -5.46 13.55 20.85
C ALA A 205 -5.61 12.82 19.50
N TRP A 206 -6.20 11.63 19.50
CA TRP A 206 -6.52 10.91 18.27
C TRP A 206 -7.60 11.67 17.49
N ASN A 207 -7.56 11.56 16.17
CA ASN A 207 -8.56 12.22 15.31
C ASN A 207 -9.96 11.61 15.47
N LYS A 208 -10.01 10.29 15.70
CA LYS A 208 -11.20 9.48 15.93
C LYS A 208 -10.92 8.55 17.13
N ASP A 209 -11.69 8.71 18.19
CA ASP A 209 -11.56 7.94 19.42
C ASP A 209 -12.90 7.50 20.01
N ALA A 210 -13.95 7.41 19.17
CA ALA A 210 -15.29 7.10 19.66
C ALA A 210 -15.31 5.82 20.52
N ASN A 211 -15.90 5.95 21.72
CA ASN A 211 -15.98 4.95 22.78
C ASN A 211 -14.67 4.50 23.45
N TRP A 212 -13.50 4.92 22.96
CA TRP A 212 -12.24 4.59 23.62
C TRP A 212 -12.21 5.19 25.04
N GLY A 213 -11.70 4.42 26.00
CA GLY A 213 -11.70 4.82 27.41
C GLY A 213 -13.00 4.58 28.17
N ASN A 214 -14.11 4.26 27.48
CA ASN A 214 -15.39 3.98 28.13
C ASN A 214 -15.43 2.53 28.65
N GLN A 215 -15.51 2.39 29.98
CA GLN A 215 -15.53 1.09 30.66
C GLN A 215 -16.87 0.35 30.54
N GLU A 216 -17.95 1.06 30.28
CA GLU A 216 -19.31 0.51 30.18
C GLU A 216 -19.63 -0.01 28.78
N VAL A 217 -18.89 0.47 27.76
CA VAL A 217 -19.09 0.10 26.36
C VAL A 217 -18.20 -1.08 25.99
N SER A 218 -18.75 -2.07 25.28
CA SER A 218 -17.98 -3.18 24.73
C SER A 218 -16.82 -2.68 23.85
N ILE A 219 -15.65 -3.32 23.94
CA ILE A 219 -14.49 -2.97 23.11
C ILE A 219 -14.77 -3.15 21.61
N CYS A 220 -15.71 -4.02 21.25
CA CYS A 220 -16.17 -4.24 19.88
C CYS A 220 -16.93 -3.05 19.28
N ASN A 221 -17.25 -2.06 20.11
CA ASN A 221 -17.90 -0.83 19.69
C ASN A 221 -16.92 0.34 19.64
N TRP A 222 -15.65 0.12 19.98
CA TRP A 222 -14.64 1.16 19.93
C TRP A 222 -14.28 1.44 18.48
N PHE A 223 -14.09 2.72 18.15
CA PHE A 223 -13.70 3.12 16.80
C PHE A 223 -12.49 2.30 16.34
N GLY A 224 -12.56 1.73 15.15
CA GLY A 224 -11.46 0.95 14.57
C GLY A 224 -11.30 -0.47 15.11
N ILE A 225 -12.12 -0.92 16.06
CA ILE A 225 -12.12 -2.31 16.54
C ILE A 225 -13.24 -3.08 15.87
N ARG A 226 -12.90 -4.23 15.27
CA ARG A 226 -13.85 -5.23 14.80
C ARG A 226 -13.63 -6.53 15.56
N CYS A 227 -14.72 -7.10 16.05
CA CYS A 227 -14.70 -8.36 16.78
C CYS A 227 -15.27 -9.52 15.96
N ASN A 228 -14.90 -10.73 16.34
CA ASN A 228 -15.58 -11.95 15.91
C ASN A 228 -16.97 -12.00 16.56
N GLY A 229 -18.03 -12.01 15.74
CA GLY A 229 -19.42 -11.94 16.19
C GLY A 229 -19.89 -13.06 17.13
N ASN A 230 -19.19 -14.20 17.20
CA ASN A 230 -19.57 -15.31 18.07
C ASN A 230 -18.98 -15.20 19.49
N GLU A 231 -17.84 -14.54 19.65
CA GLU A 231 -17.05 -14.56 20.90
C GLU A 231 -16.79 -13.15 21.46
N GLU A 232 -17.18 -12.09 20.75
CA GLU A 232 -16.87 -10.68 21.06
C GLU A 232 -15.37 -10.44 21.34
N THR A 233 -14.50 -11.19 20.66
CA THR A 233 -13.04 -11.05 20.75
C THR A 233 -12.49 -10.28 19.58
N VAL A 234 -11.43 -9.50 19.81
CA VAL A 234 -10.84 -8.61 18.80
C VAL A 234 -10.28 -9.43 17.64
N GLU A 235 -10.81 -9.19 16.44
CA GLU A 235 -10.41 -9.84 15.20
C GLU A 235 -9.61 -8.89 14.29
N SER A 236 -9.93 -7.60 14.29
CA SER A 236 -9.22 -6.60 13.50
C SER A 236 -9.14 -5.26 14.23
N ILE A 237 -8.01 -4.59 14.07
CA ILE A 237 -7.78 -3.22 14.53
C ILE A 237 -7.39 -2.38 13.31
N ASN A 238 -8.20 -1.39 12.97
CA ASN A 238 -7.90 -0.38 11.96
C ASN A 238 -8.00 1.02 12.57
N LEU A 239 -6.83 1.61 12.85
CA LEU A 239 -6.70 2.96 13.38
C LEU A 239 -5.75 3.80 12.53
N GLY A 240 -5.74 3.58 11.22
CA GLY A 240 -4.94 4.37 10.29
C GLY A 240 -5.30 5.86 10.28
N ALA A 241 -4.32 6.70 9.92
CA ALA A 241 -4.46 8.15 9.78
C ALA A 241 -5.10 8.85 11.01
N ASN A 242 -4.80 8.36 12.21
CA ASN A 242 -5.52 8.71 13.43
C ASN A 242 -4.71 9.57 14.42
N ASN A 243 -3.56 10.11 13.99
CA ASN A 243 -2.65 10.89 14.84
C ASN A 243 -2.14 10.11 16.07
N ILE A 244 -1.95 8.80 15.93
CA ILE A 244 -1.40 7.94 16.98
C ILE A 244 0.09 8.23 17.12
N VAL A 245 0.51 8.56 18.34
CA VAL A 245 1.91 8.84 18.70
C VAL A 245 2.45 7.78 19.66
N GLY A 246 3.72 7.87 20.03
CA GLY A 246 4.29 7.00 21.05
C GLY A 246 4.54 5.57 20.56
N THR A 247 4.68 4.64 21.50
CA THR A 247 5.03 3.24 21.21
C THR A 247 3.81 2.34 21.47
N PRO A 248 3.18 1.77 20.43
CA PRO A 248 2.14 0.77 20.63
C PRO A 248 2.63 -0.38 21.51
N PRO A 249 1.84 -0.81 22.50
CA PRO A 249 2.25 -1.83 23.46
C PRO A 249 2.33 -3.21 22.84
N THR A 250 3.33 -4.01 23.24
CA THR A 250 3.52 -5.39 22.75
C THR A 250 2.39 -6.33 23.17
N GLU A 251 1.58 -5.94 24.17
CA GLU A 251 0.35 -6.65 24.54
C GLU A 251 -0.68 -6.75 23.40
N LEU A 252 -0.62 -5.86 22.40
CA LEU A 252 -1.47 -5.99 21.19
C LEU A 252 -1.21 -7.31 20.46
N PHE A 253 0.03 -7.79 20.45
CA PHE A 253 0.35 -9.10 19.85
C PHE A 253 -0.15 -10.28 20.67
N GLY A 254 -0.60 -10.03 21.90
CA GLY A 254 -1.23 -11.04 22.73
C GLY A 254 -2.72 -11.25 22.48
N LEU A 255 -3.33 -10.43 21.62
CA LEU A 255 -4.71 -10.59 21.14
C LEU A 255 -4.76 -11.80 20.19
N ARG A 256 -5.01 -12.99 20.74
CA ARG A 256 -4.83 -14.25 20.01
C ARG A 256 -5.75 -14.39 18.79
N ASN A 257 -6.91 -13.74 18.77
CA ASN A 257 -7.85 -13.77 17.66
C ASN A 257 -7.60 -12.67 16.61
N LEU A 258 -6.63 -11.79 16.84
CA LEU A 258 -6.29 -10.71 15.92
C LEU A 258 -5.77 -11.27 14.60
N LYS A 259 -6.46 -10.94 13.51
CA LYS A 259 -6.13 -11.32 12.13
C LYS A 259 -5.54 -10.17 11.34
N SER A 260 -5.94 -8.94 11.62
CA SER A 260 -5.48 -7.74 10.91
C SER A 260 -5.14 -6.62 11.89
N LEU A 261 -3.94 -6.05 11.75
CA LEU A 261 -3.49 -4.87 12.48
C LEU A 261 -3.08 -3.79 11.47
N SER A 262 -3.85 -2.71 11.44
CA SER A 262 -3.66 -1.58 10.55
C SER A 262 -3.50 -0.30 11.35
N LEU A 263 -2.29 0.28 11.31
CA LEU A 263 -1.92 1.53 11.97
C LEU A 263 -1.30 2.53 10.99
N TYR A 264 -1.56 2.39 9.68
CA TYR A 264 -0.94 3.21 8.64
C TYR A 264 -1.07 4.73 8.89
N SER A 265 -0.16 5.52 8.35
CA SER A 265 -0.20 6.99 8.42
C SER A 265 -0.33 7.55 9.85
N ASN A 266 0.39 6.96 10.81
CA ASN A 266 0.47 7.45 12.19
C ASN A 266 1.91 7.69 12.61
N PRO A 267 2.27 8.82 13.24
CA PRO A 267 3.65 9.12 13.63
C PRO A 267 4.11 8.31 14.88
N LEU A 268 4.26 6.99 14.72
CA LEU A 268 4.71 6.09 15.77
C LEU A 268 6.19 6.32 16.10
N THR A 269 6.55 6.07 17.36
CA THR A 269 7.93 6.13 17.84
C THR A 269 8.27 4.83 18.56
N GLY A 270 9.43 4.23 18.25
CA GLY A 270 9.95 3.07 18.98
C GLY A 270 9.16 1.77 18.81
N PHE A 271 8.23 1.70 17.87
CA PHE A 271 7.51 0.46 17.56
C PHE A 271 8.49 -0.63 17.10
N ASN A 272 8.28 -1.85 17.60
CA ASN A 272 9.08 -3.02 17.28
C ASN A 272 8.19 -4.27 17.27
N PHE A 273 8.76 -5.42 16.87
CA PHE A 273 8.04 -6.69 16.74
C PHE A 273 8.24 -7.63 17.94
N GLU A 274 8.59 -7.10 19.11
CA GLU A 274 8.75 -7.92 20.31
C GLU A 274 7.40 -8.55 20.72
N GLY A 275 7.40 -9.88 20.88
CA GLY A 275 6.20 -10.63 21.27
C GLY A 275 5.25 -10.93 20.11
N ILE A 276 5.58 -10.58 18.85
CA ILE A 276 4.72 -10.85 17.70
C ILE A 276 4.41 -12.34 17.51
N GLU A 277 5.26 -13.25 18.00
CA GLU A 277 5.00 -14.69 17.99
C GLU A 277 3.71 -15.10 18.75
N LYS A 278 3.21 -14.25 19.65
CA LYS A 278 1.96 -14.48 20.38
C LYS A 278 0.72 -14.24 19.50
N ALA A 279 0.87 -13.49 18.42
CA ALA A 279 -0.20 -13.12 17.50
C ALA A 279 -0.45 -14.26 16.50
N ILE A 280 -0.85 -15.42 17.03
CA ILE A 280 -0.89 -16.68 16.28
C ILE A 280 -1.87 -16.68 15.10
N ASN A 281 -2.84 -15.77 15.05
CA ASN A 281 -3.79 -15.65 13.95
C ASN A 281 -3.55 -14.43 13.06
N LEU A 282 -2.48 -13.65 13.32
CA LEU A 282 -2.18 -12.44 12.56
C LEU A 282 -1.78 -12.78 11.13
N LYS A 283 -2.55 -12.25 10.18
CA LYS A 283 -2.41 -12.45 8.73
C LYS A 283 -2.04 -11.18 8.00
N GLU A 284 -2.55 -10.05 8.48
CA GLU A 284 -2.38 -8.77 7.81
C GLU A 284 -1.76 -7.75 8.77
N LEU A 285 -0.71 -7.09 8.30
CA LEU A 285 0.01 -6.07 9.03
C LEU A 285 0.26 -4.87 8.10
N LEU A 286 -0.49 -3.79 8.32
CA LEU A 286 -0.42 -2.55 7.56
C LEU A 286 0.15 -1.44 8.45
N LEU A 287 1.41 -1.09 8.22
CA LEU A 287 2.17 -0.10 8.98
C LEU A 287 2.86 0.90 8.06
N ASP A 288 2.31 1.18 6.88
CA ASP A 288 2.88 2.18 5.97
C ASP A 288 2.78 3.59 6.55
N ALA A 289 3.78 4.43 6.25
CA ALA A 289 3.88 5.79 6.75
C ALA A 289 3.81 5.92 8.28
N THR A 290 4.40 4.96 9.02
CA THR A 290 4.38 4.96 10.49
C THR A 290 5.66 5.46 11.16
N GLY A 291 6.76 5.56 10.41
CA GLY A 291 8.07 5.95 10.93
C GLY A 291 8.88 4.82 11.55
N ILE A 292 8.45 3.55 11.40
CA ILE A 292 9.21 2.39 11.88
C ILE A 292 10.60 2.29 11.22
N GLN A 293 11.56 1.70 11.95
CA GLN A 293 12.98 1.74 11.57
C GLN A 293 13.60 0.35 11.33
N SER A 294 12.93 -0.74 11.70
CA SER A 294 13.44 -2.10 11.56
C SER A 294 12.31 -3.12 11.41
N ILE A 295 12.59 -4.22 10.71
CA ILE A 295 11.71 -5.39 10.59
C ILE A 295 12.16 -6.57 11.46
N ASN A 296 13.17 -6.39 12.31
CA ASN A 296 13.69 -7.48 13.12
C ASN A 296 12.60 -8.10 14.00
N GLY A 297 12.45 -9.42 13.93
CA GLY A 297 11.46 -10.19 14.69
C GLY A 297 10.14 -10.43 13.97
N ILE A 298 9.86 -9.75 12.85
CA ILE A 298 8.63 -9.97 12.06
C ILE A 298 8.52 -11.41 11.55
N ASP A 299 9.66 -12.06 11.30
CA ASP A 299 9.79 -13.45 10.85
C ASP A 299 9.19 -14.47 11.82
N LYS A 300 8.96 -14.08 13.08
CA LYS A 300 8.31 -14.91 14.09
C LYS A 300 6.80 -15.05 13.89
N ALA A 301 6.18 -14.13 13.14
CA ALA A 301 4.75 -14.15 12.83
C ALA A 301 4.49 -14.96 11.55
N THR A 302 4.65 -16.28 11.63
CA THR A 302 4.66 -17.19 10.46
C THR A 302 3.31 -17.32 9.74
N ASN A 303 2.24 -16.74 10.30
CA ASN A 303 0.91 -16.70 9.70
C ASN A 303 0.64 -15.47 8.83
N LEU A 304 1.57 -14.53 8.74
CA LEU A 304 1.44 -13.36 7.89
C LEU A 304 1.25 -13.74 6.42
N GLU A 305 0.22 -13.15 5.81
CA GLU A 305 -0.16 -13.25 4.41
C GLU A 305 0.08 -11.92 3.68
N ILE A 306 -0.19 -10.78 4.33
CA ILE A 306 -0.06 -9.43 3.76
C ILE A 306 0.75 -8.55 4.72
N VAL A 307 1.83 -7.97 4.20
CA VAL A 307 2.68 -7.02 4.92
C VAL A 307 2.89 -5.77 4.08
N ASN A 308 2.48 -4.62 4.61
CA ASN A 308 2.65 -3.30 3.99
C ASN A 308 3.40 -2.36 4.94
N LEU A 309 4.64 -2.03 4.60
CA LEU A 309 5.56 -1.22 5.40
C LEU A 309 6.14 -0.05 4.59
N ARG A 310 5.41 0.41 3.58
CA ARG A 310 5.89 1.47 2.68
C ARG A 310 6.09 2.80 3.42
N PHE A 311 6.86 3.72 2.85
CA PHE A 311 7.03 5.08 3.37
C PHE A 311 7.49 5.14 4.84
N ASN A 312 8.38 4.24 5.22
CA ASN A 312 8.95 4.19 6.57
C ASN A 312 10.41 4.62 6.56
N ARG A 313 11.09 4.44 7.70
CA ARG A 313 12.51 4.75 7.88
C ARG A 313 13.32 3.47 8.07
N ILE A 314 12.87 2.37 7.49
CA ILE A 314 13.48 1.07 7.69
C ILE A 314 14.81 1.02 6.95
N SER A 315 15.86 0.56 7.62
CA SER A 315 17.20 0.42 7.04
C SER A 315 17.83 -0.92 7.40
N GLY A 316 18.98 -1.22 6.78
CA GLY A 316 19.68 -2.50 6.93
C GLY A 316 19.27 -3.50 5.84
N THR A 317 19.46 -4.78 6.11
CA THR A 317 19.16 -5.89 5.18
C THR A 317 17.94 -6.68 5.68
N PHE A 318 17.39 -7.53 4.82
CA PHE A 318 16.43 -8.53 5.28
C PHE A 318 17.08 -9.48 6.32
N PRO A 319 16.34 -9.90 7.36
CA PRO A 319 16.80 -10.91 8.31
C PRO A 319 16.82 -12.30 7.63
N GLU A 320 17.79 -13.15 7.99
CA GLU A 320 18.00 -14.48 7.39
C GLU A 320 16.77 -15.41 7.55
N ASP A 321 16.10 -15.31 8.69
CA ASP A 321 14.93 -16.13 9.04
C ASP A 321 13.62 -15.70 8.35
N PHE A 322 13.63 -14.64 7.52
CA PHE A 322 12.43 -14.16 6.81
C PHE A 322 11.83 -15.23 5.86
N SER A 323 12.64 -16.20 5.44
CA SER A 323 12.23 -17.41 4.70
C SER A 323 11.14 -18.25 5.40
N ARG A 324 10.90 -18.04 6.70
CA ARG A 324 9.86 -18.71 7.49
C ARG A 324 8.45 -18.24 7.13
N LEU A 325 8.29 -17.05 6.54
CA LEU A 325 6.99 -16.46 6.19
C LEU A 325 6.40 -17.11 4.92
N ARG A 326 6.29 -18.43 4.89
CA ARG A 326 5.84 -19.20 3.70
C ARG A 326 4.39 -18.95 3.31
N LYS A 327 3.57 -18.37 4.21
CA LYS A 327 2.18 -17.97 3.92
C LYS A 327 2.08 -16.58 3.29
N LEU A 328 3.18 -15.83 3.25
CA LEU A 328 3.21 -14.48 2.71
C LEU A 328 2.84 -14.50 1.23
N LYS A 329 1.80 -13.73 0.90
CA LYS A 329 1.30 -13.50 -0.47
C LYS A 329 1.73 -12.15 -0.99
N SER A 330 1.86 -11.16 -0.10
CA SER A 330 2.20 -9.80 -0.47
C SER A 330 3.20 -9.21 0.51
N LEU A 331 4.32 -8.72 -0.03
CA LEU A 331 5.29 -7.91 0.70
C LEU A 331 5.52 -6.59 -0.02
N THR A 332 5.20 -5.48 0.64
CA THR A 332 5.43 -4.14 0.11
C THR A 332 6.21 -3.30 1.12
N ILE A 333 7.42 -2.89 0.74
CA ILE A 333 8.34 -2.13 1.61
C ILE A 333 8.97 -0.95 0.88
N SER A 334 8.32 -0.46 -0.17
CA SER A 334 8.83 0.64 -0.98
C SER A 334 8.99 1.94 -0.19
N TYR A 335 9.84 2.84 -0.67
CA TYR A 335 10.15 4.12 -0.01
C TYR A 335 10.65 3.91 1.42
N ASN A 336 11.74 3.16 1.53
CA ASN A 336 12.50 2.94 2.76
C ASN A 336 14.00 3.14 2.44
N ALA A 337 14.88 2.74 3.35
CA ALA A 337 16.33 2.77 3.19
C ALA A 337 16.95 1.36 3.33
N PHE A 338 16.23 0.31 2.89
CA PHE A 338 16.80 -1.04 2.84
C PHE A 338 17.97 -1.08 1.87
N GLY A 339 19.04 -1.77 2.24
CA GLY A 339 20.21 -1.92 1.39
C GLY A 339 20.73 -3.35 1.34
N GLY A 340 21.95 -3.49 0.81
CA GLY A 340 22.58 -4.79 0.61
C GLY A 340 22.02 -5.52 -0.62
N LEU A 341 22.32 -6.82 -0.71
CA LEU A 341 21.86 -7.67 -1.82
C LEU A 341 20.40 -8.07 -1.63
N LEU A 342 19.72 -8.37 -2.73
CA LEU A 342 18.44 -9.09 -2.65
C LEU A 342 18.67 -10.48 -2.02
N PRO A 343 17.79 -10.94 -1.11
CA PRO A 343 17.99 -12.21 -0.43
C PRO A 343 17.67 -13.41 -1.33
N TYR A 344 18.53 -14.44 -1.31
CA TYR A 344 18.32 -15.68 -2.07
C TYR A 344 17.09 -16.48 -1.62
N PHE A 345 16.61 -16.26 -0.39
CA PHE A 345 15.46 -16.98 0.15
C PHE A 345 14.11 -16.55 -0.44
N ILE A 346 14.05 -15.57 -1.35
CA ILE A 346 12.78 -15.12 -1.95
C ILE A 346 12.01 -16.30 -2.57
N GLN A 347 12.73 -17.26 -3.18
CA GLN A 347 12.15 -18.49 -3.71
C GLN A 347 11.44 -19.37 -2.66
N ASP A 348 11.82 -19.26 -1.38
CA ASP A 348 11.24 -20.05 -0.29
C ASP A 348 9.87 -19.51 0.17
N LEU A 349 9.53 -18.28 -0.22
CA LEU A 349 8.22 -17.66 0.01
C LEU A 349 7.21 -18.20 -1.00
N THR A 350 6.88 -19.49 -0.90
CA THR A 350 6.19 -20.26 -1.94
C THR A 350 4.79 -19.75 -2.32
N ASN A 351 4.16 -18.92 -1.49
CA ASN A 351 2.85 -18.31 -1.78
C ASN A 351 2.94 -16.84 -2.21
N LEU A 352 4.14 -16.28 -2.36
CA LEU A 352 4.35 -14.87 -2.65
C LEU A 352 3.92 -14.53 -4.08
N GLU A 353 2.88 -13.70 -4.19
CA GLU A 353 2.33 -13.22 -5.45
C GLU A 353 2.79 -11.80 -5.79
N THR A 354 3.06 -10.97 -4.78
CA THR A 354 3.43 -9.55 -4.94
C THR A 354 4.65 -9.21 -4.10
N LEU A 355 5.70 -8.72 -4.76
CA LEU A 355 6.91 -8.23 -4.13
C LEU A 355 7.23 -6.81 -4.64
N ILE A 356 7.12 -5.82 -3.75
CA ILE A 356 7.39 -4.42 -4.07
C ILE A 356 8.48 -3.89 -3.15
N LEU A 357 9.68 -3.75 -3.70
CA LEU A 357 10.90 -3.31 -3.03
C LEU A 357 11.42 -1.97 -3.58
N SER A 358 10.64 -1.30 -4.44
CA SER A 358 11.07 -0.10 -5.12
C SER A 358 11.42 1.06 -4.19
N ASN A 359 12.21 2.02 -4.66
CA ASN A 359 12.60 3.21 -3.88
C ASN A 359 13.30 2.80 -2.56
N ASN A 360 14.36 2.00 -2.69
CA ASN A 360 15.25 1.60 -1.60
C ASN A 360 16.72 1.73 -2.09
N ASN A 361 17.68 1.15 -1.37
CA ASN A 361 19.11 1.14 -1.67
C ASN A 361 19.63 -0.29 -1.93
N PHE A 362 18.80 -1.20 -2.45
CA PHE A 362 19.25 -2.56 -2.81
C PHE A 362 20.29 -2.48 -3.92
N GLN A 363 21.33 -3.29 -3.82
CA GLN A 363 22.51 -3.23 -4.69
C GLN A 363 22.93 -4.62 -5.19
N GLY A 364 23.86 -4.65 -6.13
CA GLY A 364 24.45 -5.88 -6.66
C GLY A 364 23.60 -6.56 -7.74
N PRO A 365 24.05 -7.72 -8.26
CA PRO A 365 23.38 -8.41 -9.35
C PRO A 365 22.18 -9.24 -8.89
N LEU A 366 21.29 -9.58 -9.83
CA LEU A 366 20.23 -10.57 -9.63
C LEU A 366 20.73 -12.03 -9.74
N ASP A 367 22.04 -12.23 -9.98
CA ASP A 367 22.63 -13.56 -10.10
C ASP A 367 22.41 -14.38 -8.82
N GLY A 368 21.82 -15.58 -8.97
CA GLY A 368 21.50 -16.45 -7.85
C GLY A 368 20.18 -16.15 -7.15
N ILE A 369 19.42 -15.15 -7.61
CA ILE A 369 18.06 -14.89 -7.17
C ILE A 369 17.09 -15.67 -8.06
N THR A 370 16.13 -16.35 -7.43
CA THR A 370 15.01 -17.00 -8.10
C THR A 370 13.72 -16.58 -7.43
N PHE A 371 12.66 -16.43 -8.23
CA PHE A 371 11.33 -16.09 -7.73
C PHE A 371 10.43 -17.34 -7.62
N PRO A 372 9.51 -17.40 -6.64
CA PRO A 372 8.59 -18.51 -6.49
C PRO A 372 7.59 -18.57 -7.65
N SER A 373 7.06 -19.75 -7.94
CA SER A 373 6.12 -19.95 -9.06
C SER A 373 4.77 -19.25 -8.88
N SER A 374 4.46 -18.76 -7.68
CA SER A 374 3.25 -17.98 -7.37
C SER A 374 3.37 -16.50 -7.73
N ILE A 375 4.58 -16.01 -8.03
CA ILE A 375 4.83 -14.58 -8.25
C ILE A 375 4.09 -14.07 -9.48
N LYS A 376 3.50 -12.87 -9.35
CA LYS A 376 2.79 -12.16 -10.42
C LYS A 376 3.28 -10.73 -10.60
N ILE A 377 3.77 -10.11 -9.52
CA ILE A 377 4.24 -8.72 -9.53
C ILE A 377 5.58 -8.63 -8.81
N ILE A 378 6.57 -8.08 -9.50
CA ILE A 378 7.90 -7.79 -9.01
C ILE A 378 8.21 -6.33 -9.36
N ASP A 379 8.28 -5.47 -8.36
CA ASP A 379 8.73 -4.09 -8.52
C ASP A 379 10.03 -3.88 -7.72
N LEU A 380 11.14 -3.78 -8.44
CA LEU A 380 12.48 -3.51 -7.93
C LEU A 380 12.99 -2.13 -8.39
N SER A 381 12.10 -1.29 -8.95
CA SER A 381 12.48 -0.02 -9.55
C SER A 381 13.10 0.95 -8.55
N ASN A 382 13.90 1.90 -9.03
CA ASN A 382 14.52 2.93 -8.21
C ASN A 382 15.34 2.35 -7.03
N ASN A 383 16.35 1.57 -7.38
CA ASN A 383 17.36 0.98 -6.49
C ASN A 383 18.74 1.10 -7.17
N ASP A 384 19.78 0.50 -6.56
CA ASP A 384 21.15 0.45 -7.09
C ASP A 384 21.51 -0.95 -7.65
N LEU A 385 20.51 -1.71 -8.14
CA LEU A 385 20.72 -3.07 -8.67
C LEU A 385 21.51 -3.01 -10.00
N SER A 386 22.47 -3.92 -10.15
CA SER A 386 23.51 -3.86 -11.16
C SER A 386 23.67 -5.17 -11.93
N GLY A 387 24.66 -5.22 -12.84
CA GLY A 387 24.93 -6.42 -13.63
C GLY A 387 23.94 -6.62 -14.77
N THR A 388 23.83 -7.84 -15.27
CA THR A 388 22.92 -8.22 -16.35
C THR A 388 21.63 -8.81 -15.79
N ILE A 389 20.54 -8.77 -16.57
CA ILE A 389 19.33 -9.55 -16.27
C ILE A 389 19.67 -11.04 -16.46
N PRO A 390 19.62 -11.88 -15.41
CA PRO A 390 20.03 -13.27 -15.52
C PRO A 390 19.07 -14.09 -16.39
N ARG A 391 19.53 -15.23 -16.91
CA ARG A 391 18.66 -16.10 -17.71
C ARG A 391 17.67 -16.90 -16.86
N ASN A 392 18.00 -17.19 -15.60
CA ASN A 392 17.32 -18.19 -14.77
C ASN A 392 16.48 -17.60 -13.63
N PHE A 393 16.52 -16.30 -13.37
CA PHE A 393 15.84 -15.71 -12.21
C PHE A 393 14.30 -15.88 -12.23
N LEU A 394 13.71 -16.06 -13.41
CA LEU A 394 12.29 -16.35 -13.62
C LEU A 394 12.04 -17.78 -14.13
N GLU A 395 12.97 -18.71 -13.99
CA GLU A 395 12.84 -20.05 -14.55
C GLU A 395 11.61 -20.79 -14.02
N GLY A 396 11.33 -20.68 -12.73
CA GLY A 396 10.18 -21.29 -12.05
C GLY A 396 8.85 -20.55 -12.20
N VAL A 397 8.83 -19.39 -12.84
CA VAL A 397 7.61 -18.58 -12.98
C VAL A 397 6.77 -19.08 -14.18
N PRO A 398 5.47 -19.36 -13.99
CA PRO A 398 4.55 -19.78 -15.06
C PRO A 398 4.43 -18.72 -16.15
N THR A 399 4.24 -19.16 -17.40
CA THR A 399 4.19 -18.28 -18.59
C THR A 399 2.78 -18.05 -19.12
N ASP A 400 1.78 -18.69 -18.51
CA ASP A 400 0.37 -18.71 -18.90
C ASP A 400 -0.45 -17.57 -18.26
N SER A 401 0.16 -16.77 -17.39
CA SER A 401 -0.45 -15.61 -16.76
C SER A 401 0.44 -14.37 -16.92
N LEU A 402 -0.19 -13.19 -16.82
CA LEU A 402 0.52 -11.91 -16.88
C LEU A 402 1.51 -11.80 -15.72
N LEU A 403 2.78 -11.55 -16.05
CA LEU A 403 3.82 -11.16 -15.11
C LEU A 403 4.12 -9.66 -15.23
N ASP A 404 4.05 -8.93 -14.13
CA ASP A 404 4.50 -7.54 -14.06
C ASP A 404 5.89 -7.47 -13.42
N LEU A 405 6.86 -6.99 -14.18
CA LEU A 405 8.25 -6.84 -13.77
C LEU A 405 8.75 -5.43 -14.06
N ASP A 406 8.95 -4.66 -12.99
CA ASP A 406 9.58 -3.35 -13.05
C ASP A 406 11.00 -3.38 -12.49
N LEU A 407 11.97 -3.13 -13.38
CA LEU A 407 13.39 -3.01 -13.12
C LEU A 407 13.92 -1.60 -13.47
N SER A 408 13.02 -0.65 -13.67
CA SER A 408 13.33 0.73 -14.07
C SER A 408 14.21 1.44 -13.05
N ASP A 409 14.92 2.47 -13.48
CA ASP A 409 15.67 3.37 -12.58
C ASP A 409 16.65 2.59 -11.69
N ASN A 410 17.46 1.74 -12.32
CA ASN A 410 18.52 0.96 -11.68
C ASN A 410 19.81 1.14 -12.50
N VAL A 411 20.82 0.29 -12.25
CA VAL A 411 22.09 0.30 -13.00
C VAL A 411 22.31 -1.01 -13.77
N PHE A 412 21.24 -1.68 -14.21
CA PHE A 412 21.33 -2.86 -15.06
C PHE A 412 21.95 -2.53 -16.41
N GLN A 413 22.76 -3.46 -16.92
CA GLN A 413 23.48 -3.30 -18.18
C GLN A 413 23.34 -4.52 -19.08
N GLY A 414 23.83 -4.40 -20.31
CA GLY A 414 23.87 -5.50 -21.27
C GLY A 414 22.62 -5.58 -22.14
N THR A 415 22.23 -6.79 -22.51
CA THR A 415 21.13 -7.05 -23.45
C THR A 415 19.96 -7.71 -22.70
N ILE A 416 18.72 -7.34 -23.05
CA ILE A 416 17.54 -8.03 -22.54
C ILE A 416 17.55 -9.49 -23.06
N PRO A 417 17.58 -10.51 -22.19
CA PRO A 417 17.79 -11.88 -22.60
C PRO A 417 16.57 -12.47 -23.32
N SER A 418 16.78 -13.09 -24.49
CA SER A 418 15.71 -13.75 -25.28
C SER A 418 14.91 -14.80 -24.51
N PHE A 419 15.47 -15.38 -23.45
CA PHE A 419 14.72 -16.30 -22.58
C PHE A 419 13.41 -15.71 -22.07
N LEU A 420 13.33 -14.39 -21.84
CA LEU A 420 12.09 -13.74 -21.42
C LEU A 420 10.98 -13.90 -22.46
N ALA A 421 11.30 -14.12 -23.74
CA ALA A 421 10.32 -14.42 -24.77
C ALA A 421 9.53 -15.72 -24.51
N LYS A 422 9.84 -16.52 -23.47
CA LYS A 422 8.94 -17.61 -23.05
C LYS A 422 7.59 -17.12 -22.51
N PHE A 423 7.50 -15.88 -22.02
CA PHE A 423 6.26 -15.32 -21.48
C PHE A 423 5.37 -14.81 -22.63
N ASP A 424 4.12 -15.27 -22.68
CA ASP A 424 3.17 -14.84 -23.71
C ASP A 424 2.58 -13.46 -23.39
N ASP A 425 2.47 -13.12 -22.10
CA ASP A 425 1.93 -11.85 -21.61
C ASP A 425 2.79 -11.35 -20.43
N MET A 426 3.41 -10.18 -20.59
CA MET A 426 4.36 -9.63 -19.63
C MET A 426 4.41 -8.11 -19.72
N ASN A 427 4.37 -7.44 -18.57
CA ASN A 427 4.83 -6.06 -18.46
C ASN A 427 6.29 -6.09 -18.04
N LEU A 428 7.18 -5.59 -18.90
CA LEU A 428 8.60 -5.45 -18.64
C LEU A 428 8.98 -3.97 -18.75
N LEU A 429 9.24 -3.36 -17.59
CA LEU A 429 9.64 -1.96 -17.48
C LEU A 429 11.12 -1.89 -17.10
N LEU A 430 11.90 -1.19 -17.92
CA LEU A 430 13.37 -1.18 -17.87
C LEU A 430 13.98 0.21 -18.12
N ARG A 431 13.16 1.26 -18.10
CA ARG A 431 13.61 2.63 -18.42
C ARG A 431 14.74 3.07 -17.48
N ASN A 432 15.55 4.03 -17.91
CA ASN A 432 16.64 4.61 -17.12
C ASN A 432 17.60 3.55 -16.51
N ASN A 433 18.03 2.60 -17.34
CA ASN A 433 19.12 1.68 -17.06
C ASN A 433 20.25 1.87 -18.10
N PHE A 434 21.29 1.04 -18.05
CA PHE A 434 22.39 1.01 -19.01
C PHE A 434 22.24 -0.10 -20.07
N ILE A 435 21.00 -0.34 -20.52
CA ILE A 435 20.67 -1.38 -21.51
C ILE A 435 21.23 -1.00 -22.89
N LYS A 436 21.97 -1.93 -23.49
CA LYS A 436 22.69 -1.78 -24.76
C LYS A 436 22.04 -2.53 -25.92
N GLY A 437 21.13 -3.46 -25.64
CA GLY A 437 20.49 -4.26 -26.68
C GLY A 437 19.18 -4.88 -26.22
N ILE A 438 18.34 -5.18 -27.22
CA ILE A 438 17.09 -5.93 -27.09
C ILE A 438 17.19 -7.09 -28.08
N ASP A 439 16.85 -8.30 -27.67
CA ASP A 439 16.74 -9.41 -28.60
C ASP A 439 15.51 -9.25 -29.51
N GLU A 440 15.66 -9.48 -30.82
CA GLU A 440 14.59 -9.23 -31.80
C GLU A 440 13.35 -10.11 -31.57
N GLU A 441 13.49 -11.30 -30.99
CA GLU A 441 12.35 -12.19 -30.69
C GLU A 441 11.36 -11.54 -29.73
N ILE A 442 11.88 -10.77 -28.76
CA ILE A 442 11.08 -10.05 -27.78
C ILE A 442 10.22 -8.97 -28.46
N CYS A 443 10.74 -8.34 -29.51
CA CYS A 443 10.05 -7.26 -30.20
C CYS A 443 8.81 -7.70 -30.99
N GLN A 444 8.55 -9.01 -31.05
CA GLN A 444 7.36 -9.59 -31.69
C GLN A 444 6.28 -10.00 -30.69
N LYS A 445 6.45 -9.70 -29.40
CA LYS A 445 5.52 -10.11 -28.36
C LYS A 445 4.28 -9.22 -28.30
N GLU A 446 3.24 -9.64 -29.00
CA GLU A 446 2.05 -8.82 -29.25
C GLU A 446 1.32 -8.31 -28.00
N LYS A 447 1.37 -9.04 -26.89
CA LYS A 447 0.67 -8.69 -25.65
C LYS A 447 1.53 -7.90 -24.66
N TRP A 448 2.85 -7.86 -24.86
CA TRP A 448 3.75 -7.28 -23.87
C TRP A 448 3.52 -5.77 -23.68
N ASN A 449 3.67 -5.31 -22.44
CA ASN A 449 3.43 -3.94 -22.01
C ASN A 449 2.03 -3.44 -22.40
N GLY A 450 0.98 -4.21 -22.08
CA GLY A 450 -0.40 -3.88 -22.46
C GLY A 450 -0.63 -3.84 -23.98
N GLY A 451 0.19 -4.55 -24.75
CA GLY A 451 0.16 -4.62 -26.21
C GLY A 451 0.96 -3.54 -26.94
N ASP A 452 1.71 -2.70 -26.23
CA ASP A 452 2.56 -1.67 -26.84
C ASP A 452 3.65 -2.28 -27.71
N VAL A 453 4.22 -3.43 -27.32
CA VAL A 453 5.23 -4.12 -28.14
C VAL A 453 4.62 -4.64 -29.44
N GLY A 454 3.41 -5.20 -29.43
CA GLY A 454 2.71 -5.59 -30.65
C GLY A 454 2.42 -4.42 -31.59
N ARG A 455 2.13 -3.24 -31.04
CA ARG A 455 1.77 -2.05 -31.82
C ARG A 455 2.99 -1.30 -32.36
N TYR A 456 4.08 -1.24 -31.60
CA TYR A 456 5.23 -0.36 -31.86
C TYR A 456 6.56 -1.12 -31.99
N GLY A 457 6.55 -2.46 -31.95
CA GLY A 457 7.75 -3.29 -31.96
C GLY A 457 8.63 -3.01 -30.74
N CYS A 458 9.95 -3.04 -30.93
CA CYS A 458 10.92 -2.77 -29.85
C CYS A 458 10.70 -1.41 -29.17
N ASN A 459 10.19 -0.40 -29.89
CA ASN A 459 9.94 0.92 -29.31
C ASN A 459 8.87 0.86 -28.21
N GLY A 460 7.90 -0.07 -28.30
CA GLY A 460 6.92 -0.33 -27.25
C GLY A 460 7.51 -0.96 -25.98
N LEU A 461 8.72 -1.51 -26.08
CA LEU A 461 9.49 -2.00 -24.94
C LEU A 461 10.39 -0.89 -24.38
N LEU A 462 11.30 -0.35 -25.20
CA LEU A 462 12.19 0.76 -24.86
C LEU A 462 12.53 1.57 -26.10
N CYS A 463 12.61 2.89 -25.96
CA CYS A 463 13.14 3.75 -27.00
C CYS A 463 14.61 3.40 -27.29
N PRO A 464 15.02 3.36 -28.57
CA PRO A 464 16.38 2.98 -28.95
C PRO A 464 17.41 4.06 -28.58
N PRO A 465 18.71 3.74 -28.61
CA PRO A 465 19.76 4.73 -28.44
C PRO A 465 19.60 5.92 -29.39
N ASN A 466 19.97 7.09 -28.90
CA ASN A 466 19.74 8.39 -29.49
C ASN A 466 18.25 8.78 -29.59
N ARG A 467 17.38 8.12 -28.83
CA ARG A 467 15.97 8.49 -28.66
C ARG A 467 15.58 8.52 -27.19
N TYR A 468 14.55 9.29 -26.88
CA TYR A 468 13.92 9.31 -25.57
C TYR A 468 12.41 9.47 -25.71
N SER A 469 11.67 9.16 -24.65
CA SER A 469 10.27 9.56 -24.46
C SER A 469 10.04 9.75 -22.96
N LYS A 470 8.96 10.40 -22.53
CA LYS A 470 8.69 10.56 -21.09
C LYS A 470 8.60 9.23 -20.33
N ASP A 471 8.14 8.18 -21.01
CA ASP A 471 7.98 6.85 -20.43
C ASP A 471 9.20 5.95 -20.67
N GLY A 472 10.22 6.44 -21.40
CA GLY A 472 11.36 5.64 -21.86
C GLY A 472 11.01 4.65 -22.98
N ARG A 473 9.75 4.57 -23.39
CA ARG A 473 9.22 3.71 -24.45
C ARG A 473 8.04 4.38 -25.14
N GLN A 474 7.59 3.82 -26.26
CA GLN A 474 6.42 4.27 -26.98
C GLN A 474 5.15 3.62 -26.44
N SER A 475 4.40 4.38 -25.63
CA SER A 475 3.17 3.95 -24.95
C SER A 475 1.88 4.41 -25.60
N SER A 476 1.99 5.37 -26.51
CA SER A 476 0.86 5.99 -27.19
C SER A 476 1.36 6.80 -28.38
N SER A 477 0.44 7.29 -29.22
CA SER A 477 0.77 8.24 -30.30
C SER A 477 1.35 9.57 -29.80
N ARG A 478 1.22 9.86 -28.49
CA ARG A 478 1.74 11.07 -27.84
C ARG A 478 3.05 10.85 -27.10
N SER A 479 3.51 9.61 -26.97
CA SER A 479 4.76 9.24 -26.28
C SER A 479 5.73 8.62 -27.28
N ASN A 480 6.00 9.31 -28.40
CA ASN A 480 6.88 8.75 -29.43
C ASN A 480 8.34 8.79 -28.96
N CYS A 481 9.17 7.88 -29.49
CA CYS A 481 10.61 7.93 -29.30
C CYS A 481 11.20 9.07 -30.16
N GLU A 482 11.45 10.21 -29.53
CA GLU A 482 11.94 11.44 -30.15
C GLU A 482 13.46 11.50 -30.17
N TRP A 483 14.04 12.25 -31.11
CA TRP A 483 15.50 12.39 -31.26
C TRP A 483 16.12 12.99 -29.99
N CYS A 484 17.12 12.29 -29.44
CA CYS A 484 17.95 12.79 -28.37
C CYS A 484 19.38 12.28 -28.52
N PRO A 485 20.33 13.08 -29.03
CA PRO A 485 21.69 12.61 -29.32
C PRO A 485 22.48 12.20 -28.07
N ASP A 486 22.08 12.68 -26.90
CA ASP A 486 22.79 12.45 -25.63
C ASP A 486 22.24 11.24 -24.84
N ALA A 487 21.39 10.42 -25.46
CA ALA A 487 20.79 9.22 -24.86
C ALA A 487 21.47 7.94 -25.40
N PRO A 488 22.61 7.49 -24.84
CA PRO A 488 23.38 6.37 -25.39
C PRO A 488 22.79 4.97 -25.13
N PHE A 489 21.80 4.86 -24.25
CA PHE A 489 21.20 3.59 -23.83
C PHE A 489 19.73 3.52 -24.24
N TYR A 490 19.21 2.29 -24.33
CA TYR A 490 17.77 2.09 -24.48
C TYR A 490 17.02 2.63 -23.26
N GLY A 491 15.82 3.15 -23.46
CA GLY A 491 14.92 3.46 -22.34
C GLY A 491 15.08 4.85 -21.72
N ALA A 492 15.75 5.78 -22.39
CA ALA A 492 15.99 7.13 -21.84
C ALA A 492 14.68 7.91 -21.66
N THR A 493 14.50 8.51 -20.47
CA THR A 493 13.31 9.31 -20.16
C THR A 493 13.50 10.82 -20.28
N VAL A 494 14.76 11.25 -20.34
CA VAL A 494 15.16 12.65 -20.34
C VAL A 494 16.17 12.88 -21.46
N CYS A 495 16.14 14.08 -22.04
CA CYS A 495 17.12 14.51 -23.03
C CYS A 495 17.90 15.73 -22.57
N ALA A 496 19.19 15.54 -22.25
CA ALA A 496 20.04 16.59 -21.69
C ALA A 496 20.16 17.84 -22.58
N SER A 497 20.23 17.69 -23.91
CA SER A 497 20.30 18.81 -24.86
C SER A 497 19.02 19.65 -24.94
N LEU A 498 17.88 19.16 -24.47
CA LEU A 498 16.61 19.89 -24.42
C LEU A 498 16.37 20.59 -23.08
N GLU A 499 17.09 20.20 -22.01
CA GLU A 499 16.96 20.79 -20.67
C GLU A 499 17.78 22.08 -20.47
N GLY A 500 18.45 22.58 -21.52
CA GLY A 500 19.21 23.84 -21.54
C GLY A 500 18.38 25.12 -21.35
N SER A 501 17.09 25.03 -21.02
CA SER A 501 16.24 26.17 -20.64
C SER A 501 15.41 25.87 -19.38
N GLY A 502 16.09 25.71 -18.24
CA GLY A 502 15.51 25.95 -16.92
C GLY A 502 14.62 24.84 -16.36
N ALA A 503 15.20 23.71 -15.97
CA ALA A 503 14.68 22.88 -14.87
C ALA A 503 15.82 22.02 -14.31
N THR A 504 16.26 22.30 -13.08
CA THR A 504 17.14 21.42 -12.32
C THR A 504 16.34 20.21 -11.83
N SER A 505 16.38 19.10 -12.57
CA SER A 505 15.93 17.80 -12.08
C SER A 505 17.13 17.02 -11.49
N HIS A 506 16.87 16.29 -10.41
CA HIS A 506 17.89 15.62 -9.58
C HIS A 506 18.68 14.50 -10.30
N SER A 507 18.33 14.14 -11.54
CA SER A 507 19.07 13.18 -12.38
C SER A 507 20.38 13.76 -12.96
N SER A 508 20.51 15.10 -13.01
CA SER A 508 21.72 15.78 -13.51
C SER A 508 22.92 15.73 -12.55
N LEU A 509 22.72 15.34 -11.29
CA LEU A 509 23.81 15.25 -10.32
C LEU A 509 24.67 13.99 -10.51
N LEU A 510 24.12 12.89 -11.06
CA LEU A 510 24.88 11.63 -11.18
C LEU A 510 26.05 11.72 -12.18
N LEU A 511 25.94 12.47 -13.28
CA LEU A 511 27.05 12.62 -14.23
C LEU A 511 28.21 13.46 -13.65
N SER A 512 27.89 14.45 -12.82
CA SER A 512 28.91 15.27 -12.13
C SER A 512 29.54 14.54 -10.94
N PHE A 513 28.80 13.66 -10.25
CA PHE A 513 29.30 12.88 -9.12
C PHE A 513 30.18 11.69 -9.55
N LEU A 514 29.86 11.01 -10.65
CA LEU A 514 30.64 9.88 -11.18
C LEU A 514 32.04 10.30 -11.65
N THR A 515 32.18 11.50 -12.25
CA THR A 515 33.49 12.02 -12.65
C THR A 515 34.34 12.44 -11.44
N THR A 516 33.72 13.00 -10.38
CA THR A 516 34.43 13.30 -9.13
C THR A 516 34.84 12.04 -8.35
N LEU A 517 34.00 11.00 -8.26
CA LEU A 517 34.33 9.75 -7.55
C LEU A 517 35.41 8.93 -8.27
N LEU A 518 35.44 8.91 -9.60
CA LEU A 518 36.55 8.36 -10.39
C LEU A 518 37.85 9.14 -10.19
N SER A 519 37.79 10.47 -10.03
CA SER A 519 38.99 11.28 -9.76
C SER A 519 39.51 11.17 -8.32
N ILE A 520 38.63 10.95 -7.32
CA ILE A 520 39.01 10.75 -5.91
C ILE A 520 39.60 9.35 -5.70
N SER A 521 39.06 8.32 -6.36
CA SER A 521 39.62 6.96 -6.31
C SER A 521 40.98 6.85 -7.02
N LEU A 522 41.18 7.56 -8.14
CA LEU A 522 42.50 7.66 -8.79
C LEU A 522 43.49 8.50 -7.96
N GLY A 523 43.03 9.57 -7.30
CA GLY A 523 43.84 10.41 -6.41
C GLY A 523 44.33 9.67 -5.16
N LEU A 524 43.49 8.82 -4.56
CA LEU A 524 43.85 7.99 -3.41
C LEU A 524 44.83 6.88 -3.79
N LEU A 525 44.67 6.25 -4.96
CA LEU A 525 45.61 5.24 -5.50
C LEU A 525 46.99 5.84 -5.87
N LEU A 526 47.04 7.09 -6.31
CA LEU A 526 48.31 7.79 -6.60
C LEU A 526 49.01 8.31 -5.33
N SER A 527 48.24 8.70 -4.30
CA SER A 527 48.82 9.08 -3.00
C SER A 527 49.36 7.90 -2.18
N ALA A 528 48.84 6.69 -2.38
CA ALA A 528 49.33 5.48 -1.71
C ALA A 528 50.68 4.97 -2.25
N ASN A 529 51.05 5.32 -3.49
CA ASN A 529 52.33 4.95 -4.10
C ASN A 529 53.50 5.89 -3.76
N PHE A 530 53.27 6.99 -3.03
CA PHE A 530 54.32 7.92 -2.61
C PHE A 530 54.80 7.75 -1.15
N VAL A 531 54.23 6.80 -0.40
CA VAL A 531 54.59 6.54 1.02
C VAL A 531 55.46 5.28 1.20
N TRP A 532 55.85 4.61 0.11
CA TRP A 532 56.88 3.56 0.14
C TRP A 532 57.96 3.82 -0.92
N ARG A 533 58.84 4.76 -0.63
CA ARG A 533 60.24 4.78 -1.10
C ARG A 533 61.13 5.50 -0.12
#